data_AF-A0A8J7UVQ2-F1
#
_entry.id   AF-A0A8J7UVQ2-F1
#
_cell.length_a   1.000
_cell.length_b   1.000
_cell.length_c   1.000
_cell.angle_alpha   90.00
_cell.angle_beta   90.00
_cell.angle_gamma   90.00
#
_symmetry.space_group_name_H-M   'P 1'
#
loop_
_entity.id
_entity.type
_entity.pdbx_description
1 polymer ?
#
loop_
_entity_poly.entity_id
_entity_poly.type
_entity_poly.pdbx_seq_one_letter_code
_entity_poly.pdbx_strand_id
1 'polypeptide(L)'
;MNKNKKVLIIAAVVLLVIAAVLLIVDRNRQPQTAQGAKTISVAVIMDGETTRELTIRTDAEFLRGALEQENLIEGTESEYGLYVTTVDGVAADDAKRQWWCFNDGEGNMLN
;
A
#
# COMPACT_ATOMS: atom_id res chain seq x y z
N MET A 1 -16.74 -40.68 -37.57
CA MET A 1 -17.05 -39.43 -36.84
C MET A 1 -18.21 -38.72 -37.54
N ASN A 2 -19.35 -38.62 -36.86
CA ASN A 2 -20.61 -38.05 -37.35
C ASN A 2 -20.48 -36.54 -37.59
N LYS A 3 -21.06 -36.02 -38.69
CA LYS A 3 -20.97 -34.60 -39.10
C LYS A 3 -21.26 -33.64 -37.95
N ASN A 4 -22.21 -33.95 -37.09
CA ASN A 4 -22.59 -33.12 -35.94
C ASN A 4 -21.53 -33.08 -34.84
N LYS A 5 -20.79 -34.19 -34.61
CA LYS A 5 -19.65 -34.21 -33.67
C LYS A 5 -18.46 -33.38 -34.18
N LYS A 6 -18.23 -33.34 -35.50
CA LYS A 6 -17.18 -32.48 -36.09
C LYS A 6 -17.52 -31.00 -35.92
N VAL A 7 -18.78 -30.61 -36.12
CA VAL A 7 -19.25 -29.23 -35.93
C VAL A 7 -19.13 -28.80 -34.47
N LEU A 8 -19.49 -29.66 -33.52
CA LEU A 8 -19.32 -29.39 -32.08
C LEU A 8 -17.85 -29.19 -31.67
N ILE A 9 -16.93 -30.01 -32.22
CA ILE A 9 -15.50 -29.87 -31.92
C ILE A 9 -14.96 -28.55 -32.48
N ILE A 10 -15.32 -28.18 -33.71
CA ILE A 10 -14.89 -26.91 -34.32
C ILE A 10 -15.43 -25.72 -33.52
N ALA A 11 -16.70 -25.76 -33.10
CA ALA A 11 -17.29 -24.70 -32.27
C ALA A 11 -16.56 -24.54 -30.92
N ALA A 12 -16.22 -25.65 -30.26
CA ALA A 12 -15.49 -25.62 -28.99
C ALA A 12 -14.06 -25.03 -29.15
N VAL A 13 -13.36 -25.37 -30.24
CA VAL A 13 -12.03 -24.82 -30.53
C VAL A 13 -12.11 -23.31 -30.79
N VAL A 14 -13.10 -22.86 -31.56
CA VAL A 14 -13.29 -21.42 -31.82
C VAL A 14 -13.59 -20.66 -30.52
N LEU A 15 -14.41 -21.24 -29.63
CA LEU A 15 -14.74 -20.63 -28.35
C LEU A 15 -13.51 -20.52 -27.43
N LEU A 16 -12.65 -21.54 -27.41
CA LEU A 16 -11.38 -21.50 -26.69
C LEU A 16 -10.41 -20.43 -27.23
N VAL A 17 -10.35 -20.27 -28.57
CA VAL A 17 -9.53 -19.22 -29.18
C VAL A 17 -10.05 -17.83 -28.81
N ILE A 18 -11.36 -17.62 -28.83
CA ILE A 18 -11.97 -16.36 -28.40
C ILE A 18 -11.68 -16.09 -26.92
N ALA A 19 -11.81 -17.09 -26.04
CA ALA A 19 -11.49 -16.95 -24.63
C ALA A 19 -10.02 -16.60 -24.39
N ALA A 20 -9.10 -17.20 -25.14
CA ALA A 20 -7.67 -16.88 -25.07
C ALA A 20 -7.37 -15.44 -25.52
N VAL A 21 -8.01 -14.98 -26.60
CA VAL A 21 -7.87 -13.59 -27.08
C VAL A 21 -8.42 -12.60 -26.06
N LEU A 22 -9.58 -12.90 -25.45
CA LEU A 22 -10.16 -12.06 -24.40
C LEU A 22 -9.25 -11.99 -23.17
N LEU A 23 -8.64 -13.09 -22.75
CA LEU A 23 -7.66 -13.10 -21.66
C LEU A 23 -6.41 -12.26 -21.97
N ILE A 24 -5.90 -12.30 -23.20
CA ILE A 24 -4.76 -11.49 -23.63
C ILE A 24 -5.11 -10.00 -23.64
N VAL A 25 -6.30 -9.66 -24.14
CA VAL A 25 -6.79 -8.27 -24.15
C VAL A 25 -7.01 -7.75 -22.73
N ASP A 26 -7.56 -8.57 -21.83
CA ASP A 26 -7.75 -8.20 -20.43
C ASP A 26 -6.40 -7.98 -19.73
N ARG A 27 -5.44 -8.90 -19.91
CA ARG A 27 -4.05 -8.74 -19.42
C ARG A 27 -3.38 -7.47 -19.92
N ASN A 28 -3.62 -7.06 -21.18
CA ASN A 28 -3.07 -5.83 -21.76
C ASN A 28 -3.85 -4.56 -21.36
N ARG A 29 -5.06 -4.69 -20.82
CA ARG A 29 -5.87 -3.59 -20.28
C ARG A 29 -5.68 -3.39 -18.78
N GLN A 30 -5.08 -4.36 -18.09
CA GLN A 30 -4.65 -4.13 -16.72
C GLN A 30 -3.59 -3.02 -16.76
N PRO A 31 -3.83 -1.88 -16.09
CA PRO A 31 -2.80 -0.86 -15.98
C PRO A 31 -1.55 -1.53 -15.40
N GLN A 32 -0.38 -1.19 -15.93
CA GLN A 32 0.88 -1.54 -15.27
C GLN A 32 0.73 -1.10 -13.81
N THR A 33 0.61 -2.05 -12.90
CA THR A 33 0.62 -1.76 -11.47
C THR A 33 2.02 -1.26 -11.18
N ALA A 34 2.19 0.06 -11.24
CA ALA A 34 3.33 0.71 -10.63
C ALA A 34 3.26 0.33 -9.15
N GLN A 35 4.18 -0.53 -8.72
CA GLN A 35 4.28 -0.93 -7.32
C GLN A 35 4.30 0.33 -6.44
N GLY A 36 3.34 0.44 -5.52
CA GLY A 36 3.05 1.68 -4.81
C GLY A 36 2.29 2.72 -5.64
N ALA A 37 1.01 2.46 -5.90
CA ALA A 37 0.10 3.36 -6.60
C ALA A 37 -0.02 4.73 -5.91
N LYS A 38 0.31 4.81 -4.61
CA LYS A 38 0.39 6.06 -3.84
C LYS A 38 1.84 6.38 -3.51
N THR A 39 2.18 7.67 -3.60
CA THR A 39 3.45 8.21 -3.13
C THR A 39 3.17 9.24 -2.06
N ILE A 40 3.78 9.09 -0.89
CA ILE A 40 3.69 10.05 0.22
C ILE A 40 5.10 10.55 0.60
N SER A 41 5.16 11.78 1.10
CA SER A 41 6.36 12.34 1.72
C SER A 41 6.14 12.44 3.22
N VAL A 42 7.06 11.90 4.00
CA VAL A 42 6.98 11.93 5.47
C VAL A 42 8.27 12.55 6.01
N ALA A 43 8.12 13.48 6.95
CA ALA A 43 9.20 14.17 7.63
C ALA A 43 9.14 13.82 9.13
N VAL A 44 10.28 13.41 9.69
CA VAL A 44 10.43 13.17 11.13
C VAL A 44 11.06 14.42 11.74
N ILE A 45 10.31 15.08 12.63
CA ILE A 45 10.74 16.32 13.28
C ILE A 45 11.00 16.02 14.75
N MET A 46 12.22 16.33 15.21
CA MET A 46 12.62 16.21 16.62
C MET A 46 13.20 17.55 17.07
N ASP A 47 12.77 18.03 18.25
CA ASP A 47 13.20 19.32 18.81
C ASP A 47 13.04 20.53 17.86
N GLY A 48 12.06 20.47 16.95
CA GLY A 48 11.77 21.52 15.96
C GLY A 48 12.63 21.46 14.71
N GLU A 49 13.53 20.48 14.59
CA GLU A 49 14.37 20.28 13.41
C GLU A 49 13.93 19.03 12.63
N THR A 50 13.89 19.13 11.30
CA THR A 50 13.66 17.98 10.44
C THR A 50 14.89 17.09 10.48
N THR A 51 14.74 15.93 11.08
CA THR A 51 15.83 14.95 11.26
C THR A 51 15.87 13.94 10.13
N ARG A 52 14.73 13.69 9.48
CA ARG A 52 14.65 12.78 8.32
C ARG A 52 13.51 13.15 7.39
N GLU A 53 13.75 13.02 6.09
CA GLU A 53 12.73 13.09 5.04
C GLU A 53 12.79 11.83 4.20
N LEU A 54 11.62 11.30 3.86
CA LEU A 54 11.50 10.05 3.11
C LEU A 54 10.28 10.08 2.20
N THR A 55 10.47 9.52 1.01
CA THR A 55 9.41 9.35 0.01
C THR A 55 9.05 7.88 -0.05
N ILE A 56 7.82 7.56 0.34
CA ILE A 56 7.33 6.19 0.43
C ILE A 56 6.38 5.94 -0.74
N ARG A 57 6.67 4.91 -1.53
CA ARG A 57 5.72 4.34 -2.50
C ARG A 57 5.01 3.18 -1.82
N THR A 58 3.68 3.24 -1.76
CA THR A 58 2.90 2.28 -0.98
C THR A 58 1.55 1.98 -1.62
N ASP A 59 1.10 0.75 -1.44
CA ASP A 59 -0.26 0.30 -1.77
C ASP A 59 -1.13 0.18 -0.52
N ALA A 60 -0.59 0.50 0.67
CA ALA A 60 -1.31 0.43 1.94
C ALA A 60 -2.58 1.30 1.92
N GLU A 61 -3.66 0.81 2.52
CA GLU A 61 -4.90 1.56 2.63
C GLU A 61 -4.76 2.75 3.59
N PHE A 62 -4.02 2.56 4.70
CA PHE A 62 -3.83 3.52 5.77
C PHE A 62 -2.36 3.94 5.94
N LEU A 63 -2.14 5.11 6.56
CA LEU A 63 -0.80 5.64 6.83
C LEU A 63 0.06 4.66 7.63
N ARG A 64 -0.50 4.02 8.67
CA ARG A 64 0.20 3.04 9.50
C ARG A 64 0.94 1.98 8.66
N GLY A 65 0.26 1.36 7.70
CA GLY A 65 0.86 0.33 6.86
C GLY A 65 1.98 0.87 5.96
N ALA A 66 1.88 2.12 5.52
CA ALA A 66 2.95 2.77 4.76
C ALA A 66 4.20 3.03 5.63
N LEU A 67 4.02 3.39 6.90
CA LEU A 67 5.12 3.64 7.83
C LEU A 67 5.77 2.33 8.30
N GLU A 68 4.97 1.29 8.55
CA GLU A 68 5.45 -0.05 8.91
C GLU A 68 6.23 -0.72 7.76
N GLN A 69 5.85 -0.48 6.50
CA GLN A 69 6.59 -0.94 5.32
C GLN A 69 8.08 -0.52 5.36
N GLU A 70 8.36 0.69 5.84
CA GLU A 70 9.70 1.25 5.96
C GLU A 70 10.33 1.00 7.35
N ASN A 71 9.68 0.20 8.21
CA ASN A 71 10.02 0.01 9.63
C ASN A 71 10.22 1.35 10.36
N LEU A 72 9.44 2.37 10.00
CA LEU A 72 9.62 3.71 10.53
C LEU A 72 9.00 3.87 11.92
N ILE A 73 8.01 3.06 12.27
CA ILE A 73 7.27 3.16 13.53
C ILE A 73 7.22 1.85 14.28
N GLU A 74 7.27 1.93 15.60
CA GLU A 74 6.96 0.84 16.53
C GLU A 74 6.04 1.36 17.64
N GLY A 75 5.27 0.46 18.24
CA GLY A 75 4.29 0.86 19.24
C GLY A 75 3.60 -0.32 19.93
N THR A 76 2.64 0.02 20.79
CA THR A 76 1.82 -0.94 21.52
C THR A 76 0.39 -0.89 21.02
N GLU A 77 -0.19 -2.06 20.75
CA GLU A 77 -1.59 -2.17 20.34
C GLU A 77 -2.54 -1.86 21.49
N SER A 78 -3.64 -1.17 21.18
CA SER A 78 -4.72 -0.85 22.11
C SER A 78 -6.09 -0.98 21.44
N GLU A 79 -7.16 -0.81 22.21
CA GLU A 79 -8.53 -0.74 21.68
C GLU A 79 -8.76 0.45 20.72
N TYR A 80 -7.89 1.46 20.77
CA TYR A 80 -7.92 2.64 19.90
C TYR A 80 -6.96 2.55 18.71
N GLY A 81 -6.30 1.40 18.52
CA GLY A 81 -5.25 1.19 17.52
C GLY A 81 -3.84 1.28 18.11
N LEU A 82 -2.85 1.44 17.23
CA LEU A 82 -1.44 1.46 17.60
C LEU A 82 -1.08 2.78 18.30
N TYR A 83 -0.67 2.68 19.55
CA TYR A 83 0.02 3.77 20.22
C TYR A 83 1.50 3.74 19.86
N VAL A 84 1.94 4.67 19.03
CA VAL A 84 3.32 4.76 18.54
C VAL A 84 4.23 5.30 19.62
N THR A 85 5.20 4.49 20.05
CA THR A 85 6.18 4.83 21.08
C THR A 85 7.54 5.18 20.48
N THR A 86 7.81 4.73 19.26
CA THR A 86 9.11 4.88 18.61
C THR A 86 8.94 5.25 17.15
N VAL A 87 9.68 6.26 16.70
CA VAL A 87 9.76 6.67 15.29
C VAL A 87 11.23 6.76 14.91
N ASP A 88 11.60 6.14 13.79
CA ASP A 88 12.98 6.12 13.27
C ASP A 88 14.01 5.63 14.30
N GLY A 89 13.61 4.64 15.12
CA GLY A 89 14.42 4.10 16.21
C GLY A 89 14.53 4.99 17.47
N VAL A 90 13.88 6.16 17.48
CA VAL A 90 13.88 7.07 18.63
C VAL A 90 12.59 6.88 19.45
N ALA A 91 12.76 6.42 20.69
CA ALA A 91 11.65 6.23 21.63
C ALA A 91 11.30 7.55 22.34
N ALA A 92 10.00 7.82 22.47
CA ALA A 92 9.53 8.90 23.32
C ALA A 92 9.83 8.61 24.80
N ASP A 93 10.30 9.61 25.54
CA ASP A 93 10.58 9.51 26.97
C ASP A 93 9.33 9.91 27.79
N ASP A 94 8.62 8.90 28.31
CA ASP A 94 7.46 9.06 29.18
C ASP A 94 7.78 9.85 30.46
N ALA A 95 8.99 9.70 31.02
CA ALA A 95 9.38 10.44 32.22
C ALA A 95 9.50 11.95 31.94
N LYS A 96 9.74 12.32 30.68
CA LYS A 96 9.72 13.70 30.18
C LYS A 96 8.39 14.10 29.53
N ARG A 97 7.39 13.22 29.55
CA ARG A 97 6.06 13.42 28.94
C ARG A 97 6.15 13.70 27.43
N GLN A 98 7.09 13.06 26.75
CA GLN A 98 7.20 13.12 25.30
C GLN A 98 6.21 12.15 24.64
N TRP A 99 5.78 12.49 23.43
CA TRP A 99 4.90 11.65 22.63
C TRP A 99 5.08 12.00 21.14
N TRP A 100 4.76 11.06 20.27
CA TRP A 100 4.81 11.27 18.83
C TRP A 100 3.48 11.81 18.30
N CYS A 101 3.55 12.95 17.61
CA CYS A 101 2.42 13.57 16.95
C CYS A 101 2.46 13.31 15.45
N PHE A 102 1.29 12.99 14.87
CA PHE A 102 1.11 12.85 13.43
C PHE A 102 0.33 14.05 12.91
N ASN A 103 0.95 14.83 12.01
CA ASN A 103 0.31 15.98 11.37
C ASN A 103 0.29 15.79 9.85
N ASP A 104 -0.68 16.42 9.19
CA ASP A 104 -0.64 16.61 7.74
C ASP A 104 0.41 17.65 7.33
N GLY A 105 0.57 17.85 6.02
CA GLY A 105 1.51 18.82 5.47
C GLY A 105 1.17 20.29 5.75
N GLU A 106 -0.03 20.58 6.25
CA GLU A 106 -0.48 21.91 6.67
C GLU A 106 -0.28 22.14 8.18
N GLY A 107 0.12 21.09 8.92
CA GLY A 107 0.36 21.13 10.36
C GLY A 107 -0.88 20.80 11.20
N ASN A 108 -1.97 20.32 10.60
CA ASN A 108 -3.14 19.86 11.35
C ASN A 108 -2.89 18.44 11.85
N MET A 109 -3.27 18.17 13.10
CA MET A 109 -3.15 16.83 13.69
C MET A 109 -4.07 15.85 12.96
N LEU A 110 -3.51 14.72 12.54
CA LEU A 110 -4.25 13.60 11.96
C LEU A 110 -5.06 12.91 13.07
N ASN A 111 -6.32 12.55 12.78
CA ASN A 111 -7.19 11.79 13.67
C ASN A 111 -7.44 10.36 13.21
#